data_AF-A0A0N5B6L6-F1
#
_entry.id   AF-A0A0N5B6L6-F1
#
_cell.length_a   1.000
_cell.length_b   1.000
_cell.length_c   1.000
_cell.angle_alpha   90.00
_cell.angle_beta   90.00
_cell.angle_gamma   90.00
#
_symmetry.space_group_name_H-M   'P 1'
#
loop_
_entity.id
_entity.type
_entity.pdbx_description
1 polymer ?
#
loop_
_entity_poly.entity_id
_entity_poly.type
_entity_poly.pdbx_seq_one_letter_code
_entity_poly.pdbx_strand_id
1 'polypeptide(L)'
;MNNFLKILKIYILIFTIISFVLCDVSPCLKECIKPIEKIKKNFSYLMKNYEKSCDILEEQAKRSKKCDLNDQKTFYTATSFYRLYCIDFEEEIEENMECLKKAAPTADLRCEEKCSDIVKIRKDAKTDKERILCKQLECSNTCYFKELSNACPDVKDTLLKINLRQAEEMYSLTDKNALLKLPVECQNLHDTRYIKNTLLS
;
A
#
# COMPACT_ATOMS: atom_id res chain seq x y z
N MET A 1 22.06 -4.76 5.20
CA MET A 1 21.21 -3.72 4.56
C MET A 1 19.87 -3.69 5.30
N ASN A 2 19.38 -2.51 5.71
CA ASN A 2 18.29 -2.37 6.69
C ASN A 2 16.98 -3.04 6.23
N ASN A 3 16.33 -3.84 7.08
CA ASN A 3 15.05 -4.50 6.77
C ASN A 3 13.95 -3.47 6.42
N PHE A 4 13.99 -2.30 7.06
CA PHE A 4 13.17 -1.15 6.70
C PHE A 4 13.39 -0.68 5.26
N LEU A 5 14.65 -0.57 4.81
CA LEU A 5 14.94 -0.17 3.45
C LEU A 5 14.40 -1.20 2.46
N LYS A 6 14.30 -2.49 2.83
CA LYS A 6 13.62 -3.52 2.02
C LYS A 6 12.10 -3.35 2.05
N ILE A 7 11.49 -3.16 3.22
CA ILE A 7 10.04 -3.04 3.40
C ILE A 7 9.52 -1.75 2.79
N LEU A 8 10.12 -0.60 3.08
CA LEU A 8 9.80 0.68 2.46
C LEU A 8 9.93 0.57 0.94
N LYS A 9 10.99 -0.06 0.44
CA LYS A 9 11.17 -0.26 -0.99
C LYS A 9 10.17 -1.24 -1.61
N ILE A 10 9.68 -2.24 -0.87
CA ILE A 10 8.59 -3.14 -1.29
C ILE A 10 7.24 -2.40 -1.26
N TYR A 11 6.98 -1.59 -0.24
CA TYR A 11 5.82 -0.70 -0.12
C TYR A 11 5.80 0.36 -1.22
N ILE A 12 6.97 0.94 -1.53
CA ILE A 12 7.24 1.82 -2.67
C ILE A 12 7.11 1.04 -3.98
N LEU A 13 7.49 -0.24 -4.06
CA LEU A 13 7.24 -1.09 -5.24
C LEU A 13 5.73 -1.24 -5.47
N ILE A 14 4.93 -1.32 -4.40
CA ILE A 14 3.46 -1.47 -4.39
C ILE A 14 2.75 -0.14 -4.71
N PHE A 15 3.36 1.02 -4.41
CA PHE A 15 2.76 2.34 -4.66
C PHE A 15 3.43 3.19 -5.76
N THR A 16 4.62 2.83 -6.25
CA THR A 16 5.36 3.56 -7.29
C THR A 16 6.18 2.61 -8.18
N ILE A 17 6.23 2.91 -9.48
CA ILE A 17 6.86 2.11 -10.54
C ILE A 17 8.40 2.14 -10.43
N ILE A 18 8.99 1.48 -9.43
CA ILE A 18 10.44 1.35 -9.29
C ILE A 18 10.81 -0.12 -9.11
N SER A 19 11.16 -0.77 -10.23
CA SER A 19 11.61 -2.16 -10.35
C SER A 19 12.98 -2.48 -9.72
N PHE A 20 13.42 -1.76 -8.67
CA PHE A 20 14.83 -1.79 -8.25
C PHE A 20 15.13 -2.44 -6.89
N VAL A 21 14.20 -3.22 -6.30
CA VAL A 21 14.38 -3.69 -4.91
C VAL A 21 14.00 -5.16 -4.68
N LEU A 22 14.47 -6.00 -5.58
CA LEU A 22 14.54 -7.45 -5.36
C LEU A 22 15.97 -7.93 -5.06
N CYS A 23 16.89 -7.04 -4.69
CA CYS A 23 18.29 -7.41 -4.48
C CYS A 23 18.56 -8.15 -3.16
N ASP A 24 17.57 -8.34 -2.30
CA ASP A 24 17.81 -8.87 -0.94
C ASP A 24 16.60 -9.62 -0.36
N VAL A 25 15.77 -10.18 -1.24
CA VAL A 25 14.57 -10.99 -0.96
C VAL A 25 14.92 -12.46 -1.19
N SER A 26 14.50 -13.37 -0.31
CA SER A 26 14.78 -14.79 -0.47
C SER A 26 14.21 -15.33 -1.79
N PRO A 27 14.77 -16.42 -2.36
CA PRO A 27 14.19 -17.08 -3.52
C PRO A 27 12.72 -17.49 -3.30
N CYS A 28 12.38 -17.95 -2.09
CA CYS A 28 11.02 -18.36 -1.74
C CYS A 28 10.04 -17.19 -1.79
N LEU A 29 10.39 -16.06 -1.15
CA LEU A 29 9.54 -14.88 -1.12
C LEU A 29 9.42 -14.23 -2.50
N LYS A 30 10.50 -14.19 -3.29
CA LYS A 30 10.48 -13.67 -4.66
C LYS A 30 9.49 -14.44 -5.54
N GLU A 31 9.46 -15.76 -5.37
CA GLU A 31 8.52 -16.63 -6.06
C GLU A 31 7.05 -16.38 -5.66
N CYS A 32 6.79 -16.06 -4.39
CA CYS A 32 5.45 -15.71 -3.89
C CYS A 32 4.98 -14.33 -4.37
N ILE A 33 5.89 -13.36 -4.49
CA ILE A 33 5.56 -11.97 -4.86
C ILE A 33 5.40 -11.80 -6.39
N LYS A 34 6.12 -12.59 -7.19
CA LYS A 34 6.17 -12.45 -8.66
C LYS A 34 4.78 -12.43 -9.34
N PRO A 35 3.78 -13.22 -8.92
CA PRO A 35 2.43 -13.11 -9.50
C PRO A 35 1.71 -11.82 -9.10
N ILE A 36 1.95 -11.31 -7.88
CA ILE A 36 1.37 -10.07 -7.36
C ILE A 36 1.95 -8.85 -8.08
N GLU A 37 3.23 -8.86 -8.45
CA GLU A 37 3.86 -7.76 -9.20
C GLU A 37 3.20 -7.46 -10.55
N LYS A 38 2.51 -8.45 -11.13
CA LYS A 38 1.79 -8.30 -12.40
C LYS A 38 0.42 -7.66 -12.23
N ILE A 39 -0.10 -7.56 -11.01
CA ILE A 39 -1.36 -6.90 -10.71
C ILE A 39 -1.15 -5.40 -10.86
N LYS A 40 -2.01 -4.72 -11.63
CA LYS A 40 -1.92 -3.27 -11.78
C LYS A 40 -2.24 -2.60 -10.43
N LYS A 41 -1.45 -1.60 -10.08
CA LYS A 41 -1.45 -0.93 -8.77
C LYS A 41 -2.28 0.35 -8.83
N ASN A 42 -3.58 0.22 -9.08
CA ASN A 42 -4.52 1.32 -8.96
C ASN A 42 -5.92 0.80 -8.57
N PHE A 43 -6.75 1.70 -8.04
CA PHE A 43 -8.03 1.31 -7.47
C PHE A 43 -9.01 0.87 -8.57
N SER A 44 -8.98 1.48 -9.76
CA SER A 44 -9.84 1.08 -10.86
C SER A 44 -9.61 -0.38 -11.28
N TYR A 45 -8.34 -0.81 -11.35
CA TYR A 45 -8.03 -2.20 -11.64
C TYR A 45 -8.47 -3.12 -10.51
N LEU A 46 -8.15 -2.77 -9.25
CA LEU A 46 -8.48 -3.57 -8.08
C LEU A 46 -9.98 -3.83 -8.00
N MET A 47 -10.82 -2.79 -8.10
CA MET A 47 -12.27 -2.92 -7.99
C MET A 47 -12.88 -3.70 -9.16
N LYS A 48 -12.31 -3.60 -10.37
CA LYS A 48 -12.79 -4.33 -11.55
C LYS A 48 -12.35 -5.79 -11.59
N ASN A 49 -11.19 -6.10 -11.02
CA ASN A 49 -10.57 -7.42 -11.08
C ASN A 49 -10.41 -7.99 -9.67
N TYR A 50 -11.35 -7.67 -8.80
CA TYR A 50 -11.28 -7.92 -7.37
C TYR A 50 -11.11 -9.43 -7.08
N GLU A 51 -12.05 -10.26 -7.55
CA GLU A 51 -12.03 -11.72 -7.37
C GLU A 51 -10.72 -12.32 -7.85
N LYS A 52 -10.34 -12.00 -9.09
CA LYS A 52 -9.08 -12.45 -9.68
C LYS A 52 -7.85 -12.03 -8.87
N SER A 53 -7.85 -10.82 -8.31
CA SER A 53 -6.75 -10.35 -7.48
C SER A 53 -6.68 -11.14 -6.17
N CYS A 54 -7.82 -11.45 -5.58
CA CYS A 54 -7.93 -12.25 -4.36
C CYS A 54 -7.56 -13.72 -4.56
N ASP A 55 -7.95 -14.33 -5.69
CA ASP A 55 -7.53 -15.70 -6.05
C ASP A 55 -6.01 -15.81 -6.13
N ILE A 56 -5.36 -14.85 -6.80
CA ILE A 56 -3.90 -14.82 -6.91
C ILE A 56 -3.29 -14.67 -5.51
N LEU A 57 -3.82 -13.78 -4.67
CA LEU A 57 -3.32 -13.56 -3.31
C LEU A 57 -3.47 -14.79 -2.42
N GLU A 58 -4.60 -15.49 -2.51
CA GLU A 58 -4.84 -16.72 -1.74
C GLU A 58 -3.87 -17.83 -2.16
N GLU A 59 -3.66 -18.02 -3.47
CA GLU A 59 -2.70 -18.99 -3.99
C GLU A 59 -1.28 -18.68 -3.51
N GLN A 60 -0.87 -17.40 -3.59
CA GLN A 60 0.46 -16.99 -3.12
C GLN A 60 0.59 -17.03 -1.60
N ALA A 61 -0.48 -16.81 -0.85
CA ALA A 61 -0.52 -17.00 0.61
C ALA A 61 -0.37 -18.47 0.99
N LYS A 62 -1.00 -19.40 0.25
CA LYS A 62 -0.78 -20.86 0.43
C LYS A 62 0.67 -21.24 0.16
N ARG A 63 1.29 -20.64 -0.87
CA ARG A 63 2.71 -20.85 -1.18
C ARG A 63 3.63 -20.32 -0.10
N SER A 64 3.38 -19.11 0.41
CA SER A 64 4.25 -18.46 1.40
C SER A 64 4.38 -19.24 2.71
N LYS A 65 3.38 -20.08 3.06
CA LYS A 65 3.45 -21.02 4.20
C LYS A 65 4.65 -21.99 4.14
N LYS A 66 5.24 -22.20 2.96
CA LYS A 66 6.46 -23.01 2.76
C LYS A 66 7.75 -22.22 2.98
N CYS A 67 7.69 -20.90 3.03
CA CYS A 67 8.83 -20.03 3.33
C CYS A 67 9.05 -19.92 4.84
N ASP A 68 10.18 -19.35 5.26
CA ASP A 68 10.42 -19.10 6.68
C ASP A 68 9.47 -18.03 7.26
N LEU A 69 9.45 -17.92 8.59
CA LEU A 69 8.55 -16.98 9.28
C LEU A 69 8.80 -15.52 8.91
N ASN A 70 10.03 -15.13 8.60
CA ASN A 70 10.36 -13.77 8.23
C ASN A 70 9.83 -13.45 6.81
N ASP A 71 9.97 -14.39 5.89
CA ASP A 71 9.41 -14.29 4.54
C ASP A 71 7.88 -14.27 4.55
N GLN A 72 7.25 -15.10 5.38
CA GLN A 72 5.80 -15.09 5.56
C GLN A 72 5.31 -13.71 6.03
N LYS A 73 5.92 -13.15 7.08
CA LYS A 73 5.56 -11.82 7.59
C LYS A 73 5.77 -10.72 6.55
N THR A 74 6.87 -10.80 5.80
CA THR A 74 7.18 -9.86 4.73
C THR A 74 6.15 -9.96 3.59
N PHE A 75 5.75 -11.17 3.20
CA PHE A 75 4.71 -11.39 2.21
C PHE A 75 3.38 -10.73 2.61
N TYR A 76 2.91 -10.95 3.83
CA TYR A 76 1.62 -10.38 4.29
C TYR A 76 1.65 -8.85 4.34
N THR A 77 2.77 -8.27 4.74
CA THR A 77 2.95 -6.80 4.77
C THR A 77 3.05 -6.22 3.36
N ALA A 78 3.78 -6.90 2.46
CA ALA A 78 3.94 -6.55 1.05
C ALA A 78 2.67 -6.75 0.22
N THR A 79 1.65 -7.41 0.75
CA THR A 79 0.39 -7.63 0.04
C THR A 79 -0.76 -6.90 0.69
N SER A 80 -0.53 -6.17 1.80
CA SER A 80 -1.54 -5.44 2.57
C SER A 80 -2.47 -4.58 1.72
N PHE A 81 -1.94 -3.86 0.73
CA PHE A 81 -2.74 -3.05 -0.20
C PHE A 81 -3.87 -3.83 -0.88
N TYR A 82 -3.61 -5.06 -1.30
CA TYR A 82 -4.63 -5.88 -1.96
C TYR A 82 -5.35 -6.80 -0.97
N ARG A 83 -4.58 -7.44 -0.10
CA ARG A 83 -5.03 -8.45 0.84
C ARG A 83 -6.08 -7.91 1.81
N LEU A 84 -5.94 -6.68 2.28
CA LEU A 84 -6.92 -6.13 3.22
C LEU A 84 -8.28 -5.91 2.56
N TYR A 85 -8.31 -5.51 1.28
CA TYR A 85 -9.55 -5.51 0.50
C TYR A 85 -10.07 -6.92 0.25
N CYS A 86 -9.18 -7.93 0.15
CA CYS A 86 -9.59 -9.33 0.08
C CYS A 86 -10.25 -9.85 1.36
N ILE A 87 -9.79 -9.38 2.53
CA ILE A 87 -10.30 -9.80 3.84
C ILE A 87 -11.58 -9.04 4.21
N ASP A 88 -11.59 -7.72 4.06
CA ASP A 88 -12.71 -6.87 4.49
C ASP A 88 -13.90 -6.88 3.50
N PHE A 89 -13.84 -7.65 2.41
CA PHE A 89 -14.90 -7.72 1.41
C PHE A 89 -16.12 -8.50 1.81
N GLU A 90 -15.93 -9.63 2.50
CA GLU A 90 -17.04 -10.49 2.94
C GLU A 90 -17.93 -9.80 4.00
N GLU A 91 -17.44 -8.72 4.63
CA GLU A 91 -18.18 -8.02 5.68
C GLU A 91 -18.82 -6.70 5.23
N GLU A 92 -18.16 -5.88 4.39
CA GLU A 92 -18.62 -4.48 4.15
C GLU A 92 -18.37 -3.92 2.73
N ILE A 93 -17.38 -4.44 1.97
CA ILE A 93 -17.04 -3.89 0.64
C ILE A 93 -17.97 -4.44 -0.46
N GLU A 94 -18.46 -5.68 -0.34
CA GLU A 94 -19.28 -6.33 -1.37
C GLU A 94 -20.53 -5.51 -1.72
N GLU A 95 -21.26 -5.05 -0.70
CA GLU A 95 -22.49 -4.25 -0.86
C GLU A 95 -22.25 -2.93 -1.61
N ASN A 96 -21.01 -2.43 -1.55
CA ASN A 96 -20.61 -1.14 -2.11
C ASN A 96 -19.71 -1.26 -3.34
N MET A 97 -19.46 -2.47 -3.81
CA MET A 97 -18.51 -2.75 -4.88
C MET A 97 -18.89 -2.04 -6.19
N GLU A 98 -20.19 -1.95 -6.51
CA GLU A 98 -20.66 -1.23 -7.70
C GLU A 98 -20.43 0.29 -7.60
N CYS A 99 -20.51 0.88 -6.40
CA CYS A 99 -20.14 2.28 -6.20
C CYS A 99 -18.63 2.46 -6.40
N LEU A 100 -17.83 1.62 -5.75
CA LEU A 100 -16.37 1.69 -5.81
C LEU A 100 -15.83 1.50 -7.24
N LYS A 101 -16.39 0.57 -8.02
CA LYS A 101 -16.05 0.38 -9.44
C LYS A 101 -16.30 1.63 -10.29
N LYS A 102 -17.34 2.40 -9.97
CA LYS A 102 -17.68 3.66 -10.68
C LYS A 102 -16.81 4.82 -10.23
N ALA A 103 -16.52 4.92 -8.93
CA ALA A 103 -15.72 6.01 -8.36
C ALA A 103 -14.22 5.88 -8.64
N ALA A 104 -13.70 4.65 -8.62
CA ALA A 104 -12.26 4.38 -8.69
C ALA A 104 -11.55 4.93 -9.95
N PRO A 105 -12.11 4.89 -11.17
CA PRO A 105 -11.48 5.52 -12.34
C PRO A 105 -11.25 7.02 -12.19
N THR A 106 -12.21 7.74 -11.60
CA THR A 106 -12.08 9.18 -11.35
C THR A 106 -11.09 9.47 -10.23
N ALA A 107 -11.12 8.66 -9.17
CA ALA A 107 -10.16 8.75 -8.07
C ALA A 107 -8.71 8.51 -8.57
N ASP A 108 -8.50 7.48 -9.40
CA ASP A 108 -7.19 7.20 -10.01
C ASP A 108 -6.64 8.44 -10.74
N LEU A 109 -7.44 9.03 -11.64
CA LEU A 109 -7.02 10.20 -12.42
C LEU A 109 -6.67 11.39 -11.52
N ARG A 110 -7.55 11.75 -10.58
CA ARG A 110 -7.36 12.91 -9.70
C ARG A 110 -6.16 12.74 -8.77
N CYS A 111 -6.00 11.55 -8.20
CA CYS A 111 -4.94 11.28 -7.25
C CYS A 111 -3.58 11.10 -7.91
N GLU A 112 -3.52 10.50 -9.10
CA GLU A 112 -2.30 10.46 -9.90
C GLU A 112 -1.86 11.87 -10.29
N GLU A 113 -2.77 12.73 -10.77
CA GLU A 113 -2.47 14.13 -11.09
C GLU A 113 -1.96 14.89 -9.86
N LYS A 114 -2.73 14.87 -8.77
CA LYS A 114 -2.42 15.63 -7.55
C LYS A 114 -1.11 15.20 -6.88
N CYS A 115 -0.81 13.91 -6.84
CA CYS A 115 0.31 13.38 -6.07
C CYS A 115 1.57 13.14 -6.91
N SER A 116 1.48 13.04 -8.24
CA SER A 116 2.66 12.84 -9.11
C SER A 116 3.59 14.06 -9.16
N ASP A 117 3.06 15.26 -8.91
CA ASP A 117 3.83 16.51 -8.97
C ASP A 117 4.84 16.65 -7.82
N ILE A 118 4.65 15.91 -6.72
CA ILE A 118 5.59 15.87 -5.58
C ILE A 118 6.99 15.38 -6.03
N VAL A 119 7.06 14.54 -7.06
CA VAL A 119 8.32 14.04 -7.63
C VAL A 119 8.90 14.97 -8.70
N LYS A 120 8.06 15.69 -9.45
CA LYS A 120 8.50 16.56 -10.55
C LYS A 120 9.25 17.81 -10.07
N ILE A 121 8.91 18.33 -8.88
CA ILE A 121 9.42 19.60 -8.35
C ILE A 121 10.91 19.54 -7.91
N ARG A 122 11.53 18.35 -7.81
CA ARG A 122 12.80 18.18 -7.05
C ARG A 122 13.93 17.45 -7.78
N LYS A 123 14.01 17.56 -9.11
CA LYS A 123 15.16 17.03 -9.87
C LYS A 123 16.47 17.79 -9.62
N ASP A 124 16.42 18.99 -9.04
CA ASP A 124 17.57 19.92 -8.99
C ASP A 124 18.27 20.03 -7.63
N ALA A 125 17.79 19.35 -6.59
CA ALA A 125 18.45 19.33 -5.29
C ALA A 125 18.95 17.92 -4.95
N LYS A 126 20.00 17.85 -4.13
CA LYS A 126 20.51 16.65 -3.45
C LYS A 126 19.48 16.16 -2.41
N THR A 127 18.25 15.96 -2.86
CA THR A 127 17.06 15.75 -2.06
C THR A 127 16.96 14.30 -1.67
N ASP A 128 16.65 14.07 -0.40
CA ASP A 128 16.41 12.77 0.16
C ASP A 128 15.22 12.10 -0.56
N LYS A 129 15.54 11.17 -1.47
CA LYS A 129 14.56 10.44 -2.29
C LYS A 129 13.53 9.74 -1.41
N GLU A 130 13.96 9.27 -0.24
CA GLU A 130 13.13 8.54 0.71
C GLU A 130 12.00 9.41 1.24
N ARG A 131 12.36 10.62 1.69
CA ARG A 131 11.41 11.65 2.13
C ARG A 131 10.35 11.98 1.08
N ILE A 132 10.76 12.15 -0.18
CA ILE A 132 9.85 12.49 -1.29
C ILE A 132 8.86 11.34 -1.52
N LEU A 133 9.34 10.11 -1.51
CA LEU A 133 8.51 8.92 -1.72
C LEU A 133 7.48 8.75 -0.59
N CYS A 134 7.88 8.97 0.67
CA CYS A 134 6.96 8.92 1.80
C CYS A 134 5.88 10.01 1.71
N LYS A 135 6.23 11.23 1.29
CA LYS A 135 5.23 12.29 1.02
C LYS A 135 4.27 11.94 -0.10
N GLN A 136 4.78 11.34 -1.17
CA GLN A 136 3.92 10.92 -2.29
C GLN A 136 2.93 9.85 -1.84
N LEU A 137 3.40 8.87 -1.05
CA LEU A 137 2.56 7.82 -0.49
C LEU A 137 1.48 8.38 0.45
N GLU A 138 1.86 9.28 1.35
CA GLU A 138 0.91 9.98 2.23
C GLU A 138 -0.15 10.74 1.43
N CYS A 139 0.26 11.46 0.38
CA CYS A 139 -0.65 12.15 -0.53
C CYS A 139 -1.62 11.18 -1.20
N SER A 140 -1.10 10.09 -1.77
CA SER A 140 -1.92 9.08 -2.46
C SER A 140 -2.95 8.46 -1.52
N ASN A 141 -2.52 8.00 -0.33
CA ASN A 141 -3.43 7.41 0.66
C ASN A 141 -4.55 8.38 1.05
N THR A 142 -4.18 9.63 1.35
CA THR A 142 -5.15 10.66 1.72
C THR A 142 -6.10 10.99 0.57
N CYS A 143 -5.58 11.10 -0.66
CA CYS A 143 -6.39 11.41 -1.82
C CYS A 143 -7.38 10.28 -2.12
N TYR A 144 -6.93 9.03 -2.22
CA TYR A 144 -7.80 7.90 -2.52
C TYR A 144 -8.86 7.71 -1.44
N PHE A 145 -8.49 7.84 -0.15
CA PHE A 145 -9.46 7.80 0.93
C PHE A 145 -10.55 8.87 0.75
N LYS A 146 -10.18 10.12 0.50
CA LYS A 146 -11.14 11.22 0.33
C LYS A 146 -12.00 11.06 -0.91
N GLU A 147 -11.42 10.77 -2.07
CA GLU A 147 -12.17 10.62 -3.32
C GLU A 147 -13.17 9.45 -3.23
N LEU A 148 -12.75 8.30 -2.70
CA LEU A 148 -13.62 7.13 -2.59
C LEU A 148 -14.66 7.26 -1.49
N SER A 149 -14.31 7.79 -0.31
CA SER A 149 -15.28 7.97 0.78
C SER A 149 -16.29 9.09 0.50
N ASN A 150 -15.94 10.11 -0.28
CA ASN A 150 -16.91 11.12 -0.71
C ASN A 150 -17.87 10.57 -1.77
N ALA A 151 -17.37 9.73 -2.68
CA ALA A 151 -18.20 9.12 -3.72
C ALA A 151 -19.07 7.97 -3.19
N CYS A 152 -18.55 7.21 -2.23
CA CYS A 152 -19.19 6.06 -1.61
C CYS A 152 -19.12 6.23 -0.07
N PRO A 153 -20.04 6.99 0.55
CA PRO A 153 -19.99 7.29 1.99
C PRO A 153 -20.11 6.06 2.88
N ASP A 154 -20.88 5.05 2.44
CA ASP A 154 -21.16 3.85 3.22
C ASP A 154 -19.92 2.97 3.46
N VAL A 155 -18.85 3.12 2.65
CA VAL A 155 -17.57 2.42 2.84
C VAL A 155 -16.53 3.23 3.59
N LYS A 156 -16.85 4.45 4.03
CA LYS A 156 -15.86 5.35 4.63
C LYS A 156 -15.15 4.70 5.82
N ASP A 157 -15.90 4.04 6.70
CA ASP A 157 -15.35 3.42 7.91
C ASP A 157 -14.51 2.18 7.56
N THR A 158 -14.94 1.39 6.57
CA THR A 158 -14.17 0.26 6.03
C THR A 158 -12.85 0.73 5.41
N LEU A 159 -12.88 1.77 4.57
CA LEU A 159 -11.68 2.37 3.97
C LEU A 159 -10.74 2.93 5.05
N LEU A 160 -11.28 3.54 6.11
CA LEU A 160 -10.49 4.00 7.23
C LEU A 160 -9.83 2.82 7.94
N LYS A 161 -10.60 1.78 8.30
CA LYS A 161 -10.11 0.54 8.92
C LYS A 161 -8.96 -0.07 8.12
N ILE A 162 -9.10 -0.19 6.80
CA ILE A 162 -8.05 -0.70 5.92
C ILE A 162 -6.78 0.14 6.01
N ASN A 163 -6.88 1.46 5.91
CA ASN A 163 -5.71 2.35 5.99
C ASN A 163 -5.00 2.28 7.34
N LEU A 164 -5.74 2.16 8.45
CA LEU A 164 -5.16 2.03 9.78
C LEU A 164 -4.45 0.68 9.95
N ARG A 165 -5.06 -0.41 9.47
CA ARG A 165 -4.45 -1.75 9.47
C ARG A 165 -3.15 -1.79 8.66
N GLN A 166 -3.11 -1.08 7.53
CA GLN A 166 -1.89 -0.93 6.73
C GLN A 166 -0.76 -0.28 7.55
N ALA A 167 -1.05 0.83 8.23
CA ALA A 167 -0.06 1.52 9.07
C ALA A 167 0.44 0.63 10.23
N GLU A 168 -0.47 -0.11 10.88
CA GLU A 168 -0.14 -1.05 11.95
C GLU A 168 0.75 -2.19 11.47
N GLU A 169 0.43 -2.78 10.32
CA GLU A 169 1.24 -3.84 9.71
C GLU A 169 2.65 -3.35 9.36
N MET A 170 2.74 -2.16 8.75
CA MET A 170 4.03 -1.51 8.47
C MET A 170 4.84 -1.26 9.74
N TYR A 171 4.22 -0.74 10.81
CA TYR A 171 4.86 -0.51 12.10
C TYR A 171 5.38 -1.80 12.71
N SER A 172 4.55 -2.85 12.74
CA SER A 172 4.87 -4.14 13.38
C SER A 172 6.08 -4.85 12.76
N LEU A 173 6.30 -4.69 11.46
CA LEU A 173 7.40 -5.33 10.73
C LEU A 173 8.70 -4.49 10.76
N THR A 174 8.60 -3.21 11.11
CA THR A 174 9.74 -2.30 11.07
C THR A 174 10.51 -2.35 12.38
N ASP A 175 11.81 -2.61 12.30
CA ASP A 175 12.70 -2.51 13.47
C ASP A 175 12.63 -1.09 14.07
N LYS A 176 12.40 -1.00 15.38
CA LYS A 176 12.19 0.29 16.06
C LYS A 176 13.40 1.21 15.96
N ASN A 177 14.61 0.66 15.99
CA ASN A 177 15.84 1.45 15.86
C ASN A 177 16.05 1.93 14.42
N ALA A 178 15.57 1.17 13.44
CA ALA A 178 15.52 1.60 12.05
C ALA A 178 14.47 2.70 11.84
N LEU A 179 13.27 2.57 12.42
CA LEU A 179 12.18 3.56 12.33
C LEU A 179 12.61 4.95 12.80
N LEU A 180 13.35 5.02 13.92
CA LEU A 180 13.83 6.30 14.48
C LEU A 180 14.85 7.02 13.59
N LYS A 181 15.47 6.32 12.62
CA LYS A 181 16.48 6.88 11.72
C LYS A 181 15.90 7.39 10.41
N LEU A 182 14.59 7.24 10.21
CA LEU A 182 13.93 7.60 8.96
C LEU A 182 13.58 9.08 8.91
N PRO A 183 13.36 9.64 7.72
CA PRO A 183 12.68 10.92 7.60
C PRO A 183 11.35 10.92 8.34
N VAL A 184 11.01 12.03 8.98
CA VAL A 184 9.75 12.17 9.75
C VAL A 184 8.54 11.82 8.89
N GLU A 185 8.54 12.18 7.61
CA GLU A 185 7.47 11.84 6.68
C GLU A 185 7.30 10.33 6.48
N CYS A 186 8.37 9.55 6.58
CA CYS A 186 8.28 8.10 6.56
C CYS A 186 7.79 7.57 7.91
N GLN A 187 8.29 8.12 9.04
CA GLN A 187 7.83 7.74 10.38
C GLN A 187 6.31 7.92 10.54
N ASN A 188 5.77 9.02 10.00
CA ASN A 188 4.35 9.33 10.00
C ASN A 188 3.48 8.25 9.36
N LEU A 189 3.98 7.55 8.33
CA LEU A 189 3.26 6.45 7.68
C LEU A 189 3.09 5.21 8.58
N HIS A 190 3.90 5.11 9.65
CA HIS A 190 3.81 4.06 10.65
C HIS A 190 3.03 4.48 11.91
N ASP A 191 2.63 5.76 12.03
CA ASP A 191 1.86 6.25 13.18
C ASP A 191 0.36 6.22 12.84
N THR A 192 -0.34 5.21 13.36
CA THR A 192 -1.78 5.04 13.17
C THR A 192 -2.59 6.27 13.60
N ARG A 193 -2.15 7.02 14.64
CA ARG A 193 -2.86 8.24 15.08
C ARG A 193 -2.63 9.37 14.10
N TYR A 194 -1.41 9.51 13.59
CA TYR A 194 -1.11 10.47 12.53
C TYR A 194 -1.96 10.18 11.29
N ILE A 195 -1.93 8.95 10.79
CA ILE A 195 -2.72 8.54 9.62
C ILE A 195 -4.20 8.79 9.84
N LYS A 196 -4.77 8.39 10.99
CA LYS A 196 -6.18 8.64 11.30
C LYS A 196 -6.52 10.12 11.22
N ASN A 197 -5.72 10.98 11.85
CA ASN A 197 -5.98 12.42 11.86
C ASN A 197 -5.87 13.02 10.45
N THR A 198 -4.88 12.61 9.66
CA THR A 198 -4.67 13.09 8.28
C THR A 198 -5.80 12.68 7.34
N LEU A 199 -6.35 11.47 7.51
CA LEU A 199 -7.47 10.99 6.70
C LEU A 199 -8.79 11.69 7.06
N LEU A 200 -8.99 12.01 8.35
CA LEU A 200 -10.22 12.61 8.86
C LEU A 200 -10.25 14.15 8.85
N SER A 201 -9.10 14.81 8.63
CA SER A 201 -9.01 16.26 8.42
C SER A 201 -9.49 16.68 7.04
#